data_AF-A0A7V5G0T1-F1
#
_entry.id   AF-A0A7V5G0T1-F1
#
_cell.length_a   1.000
_cell.length_b   1.000
_cell.length_c   1.000
_cell.angle_alpha   90.00
_cell.angle_beta   90.00
_cell.angle_gamma   90.00
#
_symmetry.space_group_name_H-M   'P 1'
#
loop_
_entity.id
_entity.type
_entity.pdbx_description
1 polymer ?
#
loop_
_entity_poly.entity_id
_entity_poly.type
_entity_poly.pdbx_seq_one_letter_code
_entity_poly.pdbx_strand_id
1 'polypeptide(L)'
;MFNLFLTLIVGVIIGWNFHTFFIQLNPIKTFEEKMSLSSSNNTEQHKTLSKNSKQQNEQNNSMDTLLKKNLFEDALVHYQEANTTLQPLYYSKILEHLSTFYLDSPHKAAIVIEKFQSLRPQDTTLTALLLKTYEKTETYSKAIPILLQQMEHASAEELDVLEKKLLQLSTRYINKLKESKNFDQLSNFLKKQIELGIQSPFYIYALSEHYVEQKKYHEAKSLLKEIEFDYDYEQKVKKLLSKIDNQNLKEGHYTYQLPLSKLGEHYILEVNVNETPLTLLLDTGATLTMINEDKLPILPTLNTNITLSTAGGEITAQLKEAERFSTGEIELKKFKIVSATYRDEACDGLLGMNFFKQFNFKIDQEKSVLNLSPKKK
;
A
#
# COMPACT_ATOMS: atom_id res chain seq x y z
N MET A 1 28.60 -13.95 20.53
CA MET A 1 27.34 -14.70 20.74
C MET A 1 26.19 -13.72 20.87
N PHE A 2 25.59 -13.25 19.76
CA PHE A 2 24.45 -12.31 19.82
C PHE A 2 23.37 -12.54 18.74
N ASN A 3 23.60 -13.43 17.76
CA ASN A 3 22.67 -13.66 16.64
C ASN A 3 21.70 -14.84 16.82
N LEU A 4 21.73 -15.58 17.94
CA LEU A 4 20.84 -16.73 18.15
C LEU A 4 19.55 -16.40 18.92
N PHE A 5 19.48 -15.25 19.61
CA PHE A 5 18.31 -14.88 20.42
C PHE A 5 17.25 -14.10 19.63
N LEU A 6 17.65 -13.42 18.54
CA LEU A 6 16.73 -12.59 17.76
C LEU A 6 15.82 -13.42 16.83
N THR A 7 16.32 -14.54 16.30
CA THR A 7 15.56 -15.44 15.41
C THR A 7 14.42 -16.16 16.13
N LEU A 8 14.58 -16.49 17.43
CA LEU A 8 13.55 -17.17 18.20
C LEU A 8 12.32 -16.28 18.48
N ILE A 9 12.53 -14.98 18.69
CA ILE A 9 11.45 -14.03 19.00
C ILE A 9 10.60 -13.74 17.75
N VAL A 10 11.22 -13.62 16.57
CA VAL A 10 10.51 -13.41 15.30
C VAL A 10 9.62 -14.62 14.95
N GLY A 11 10.13 -15.85 15.13
CA GLY A 11 9.36 -17.07 14.82
C GLY A 11 8.07 -17.22 15.65
N VAL A 12 8.09 -16.84 16.93
CA VAL A 12 6.91 -16.93 17.81
C VAL A 12 5.84 -15.89 17.45
N ILE A 13 6.24 -14.68 17.04
CA ILE A 13 5.30 -13.61 16.65
C ILE A 13 4.58 -13.95 15.34
N ILE A 14 5.29 -14.54 14.36
CA ILE A 14 4.69 -14.99 13.09
C ILE A 14 3.70 -16.14 13.34
N GLY A 15 4.08 -17.13 14.16
CA GLY A 15 3.22 -18.28 14.46
C GLY A 15 1.92 -17.91 15.22
N TRP A 16 2.00 -16.98 16.18
CA TRP A 16 0.83 -16.61 16.99
C TRP A 16 -0.22 -15.83 16.19
N ASN A 17 0.20 -14.94 15.27
CA ASN A 17 -0.72 -14.12 14.48
C ASN A 17 -1.48 -14.95 13.41
N PHE A 18 -0.86 -16.01 12.89
CA PHE A 18 -1.51 -16.94 11.96
C PHE A 18 -2.56 -17.86 12.62
N HIS A 19 -2.40 -18.22 13.91
CA HIS A 19 -3.44 -18.99 14.62
C HIS A 19 -4.76 -18.20 14.69
N THR A 20 -4.71 -16.89 14.88
CA THR A 20 -5.91 -16.03 14.89
C THR A 20 -6.61 -15.95 13.52
N PHE A 21 -5.86 -16.06 12.42
CA PHE A 21 -6.42 -16.08 11.05
C PHE A 21 -7.31 -17.32 10.80
N PHE A 22 -6.91 -18.49 11.29
CA PHE A 22 -7.68 -19.73 11.10
C PHE A 22 -8.98 -19.82 11.92
N ILE A 23 -9.09 -19.11 13.06
CA ILE A 23 -10.32 -19.11 13.86
C ILE A 23 -11.48 -18.38 13.14
N GLN A 24 -11.18 -17.40 12.29
CA GLN A 24 -12.19 -16.60 11.56
C GLN A 24 -12.81 -17.30 10.34
N LEU A 25 -12.38 -18.52 9.99
CA LEU A 25 -12.91 -19.28 8.84
C LEU A 25 -13.96 -20.35 9.20
N ASN A 26 -14.39 -20.45 10.47
CA ASN A 26 -15.55 -21.26 10.83
C ASN A 26 -16.87 -20.51 10.51
N PRO A 27 -17.84 -21.17 9.84
CA PRO A 27 -19.02 -20.50 9.29
C PRO A 27 -20.02 -20.02 10.35
N ILE A 28 -20.72 -18.93 10.02
CA ILE A 28 -21.88 -18.43 10.76
C ILE A 28 -23.00 -19.48 10.75
N LYS A 29 -23.69 -19.62 11.89
CA LYS A 29 -24.77 -20.60 12.10
C LYS A 29 -25.97 -20.35 11.18
N THR A 30 -26.43 -21.44 10.56
CA THR A 30 -27.82 -21.80 10.21
C THR A 30 -28.84 -20.66 10.06
N PHE A 31 -29.34 -20.46 8.83
CA PHE A 31 -30.63 -19.84 8.59
C PHE A 31 -31.68 -20.94 8.33
N GLU A 32 -32.33 -21.41 9.40
CA GLU A 32 -33.60 -22.13 9.26
C GLU A 32 -34.74 -21.09 9.18
N GLU A 33 -35.43 -20.99 8.04
CA GLU A 33 -36.88 -20.76 8.11
C GLU A 33 -37.66 -21.27 6.89
N LYS A 34 -38.50 -22.27 7.18
CA LYS A 34 -39.83 -22.56 6.58
C LYS A 34 -39.99 -22.41 5.06
N MET A 35 -40.01 -23.55 4.37
CA MET A 35 -41.02 -23.80 3.34
C MET A 35 -42.04 -24.81 3.87
N SER A 36 -43.31 -24.40 3.87
CA SER A 36 -44.43 -25.13 4.46
C SER A 36 -44.85 -26.34 3.64
N LEU A 37 -45.19 -27.43 4.36
CA LEU A 37 -46.01 -28.51 3.82
C LEU A 37 -47.29 -27.97 3.17
N SER A 38 -47.52 -28.31 1.91
CA SER A 38 -48.86 -28.38 1.33
C SER A 38 -48.97 -29.69 0.57
N SER A 39 -49.69 -30.64 1.16
CA SER A 39 -50.08 -31.88 0.51
C SER A 39 -51.34 -31.66 -0.32
N SER A 40 -51.32 -32.10 -1.57
CA SER A 40 -52.53 -32.56 -2.25
C SER A 40 -52.19 -33.62 -3.26
N ASN A 41 -52.91 -34.74 -3.15
CA ASN A 41 -52.73 -35.92 -3.96
C ASN A 41 -53.36 -35.72 -5.34
N ASN A 42 -52.79 -36.38 -6.37
CA ASN A 42 -53.53 -37.21 -7.31
C ASN A 42 -52.54 -38.23 -7.91
N THR A 43 -52.63 -39.55 -7.67
CA THR A 43 -53.47 -40.53 -8.42
C THR A 43 -53.51 -40.22 -9.93
N GLU A 44 -53.00 -41.01 -10.89
CA GLU A 44 -52.38 -42.35 -10.91
C GLU A 44 -51.11 -42.32 -11.84
N GLN A 45 -50.38 -43.39 -12.18
CA GLN A 45 -50.53 -44.84 -11.96
C GLN A 45 -49.17 -45.56 -11.94
N HIS A 46 -49.01 -46.58 -11.10
CA HIS A 46 -48.01 -47.65 -11.32
C HIS A 46 -48.47 -48.97 -10.67
N LYS A 47 -49.01 -49.88 -11.50
CA LYS A 47 -49.22 -51.27 -11.07
C LYS A 47 -47.88 -52.01 -11.06
N THR A 48 -47.61 -52.62 -9.91
CA THR A 48 -46.53 -53.55 -9.64
C THR A 48 -46.45 -54.69 -10.66
N LEU A 49 -45.24 -54.97 -11.16
CA LEU A 49 -44.86 -56.33 -11.52
C LEU A 49 -43.34 -56.53 -11.44
N SER A 50 -42.96 -57.69 -10.89
CA SER A 50 -41.62 -58.27 -10.82
C SER A 50 -40.55 -57.59 -9.94
N LYS A 51 -40.36 -58.18 -8.75
CA LYS A 51 -39.09 -58.11 -8.02
C LYS A 51 -37.99 -58.77 -8.86
N ASN A 52 -37.10 -57.98 -9.47
CA ASN A 52 -35.75 -58.46 -9.86
C ASN A 52 -34.77 -57.30 -10.11
N SER A 53 -34.71 -56.32 -9.20
CA SER A 53 -33.87 -55.12 -9.30
C SER A 53 -32.85 -55.00 -8.14
N LYS A 54 -32.29 -56.13 -7.69
CA LYS A 54 -31.03 -56.19 -6.95
C LYS A 54 -30.02 -56.93 -7.84
N GLN A 55 -28.88 -56.28 -8.14
CA GLN A 55 -27.80 -56.70 -9.07
C GLN A 55 -27.89 -56.34 -10.58
N GLN A 56 -28.84 -55.52 -11.03
CA GLN A 56 -28.83 -54.99 -12.42
C GLN A 56 -29.18 -53.49 -12.49
N ASN A 57 -28.36 -52.64 -11.89
CA ASN A 57 -28.41 -51.19 -12.15
C ASN A 57 -27.04 -50.48 -12.09
N GLU A 58 -25.93 -51.23 -12.23
CA GLU A 58 -24.55 -50.70 -12.22
C GLU A 58 -24.08 -50.10 -13.56
N GLN A 59 -24.96 -49.98 -14.57
CA GLN A 59 -24.51 -49.91 -15.96
C GLN A 59 -25.14 -48.80 -16.81
N ASN A 60 -25.52 -47.65 -16.22
CA ASN A 60 -26.05 -46.53 -17.02
C ASN A 60 -25.46 -45.13 -16.74
N ASN A 61 -24.44 -45.01 -15.87
CA ASN A 61 -23.59 -43.82 -15.78
C ASN A 61 -22.14 -44.25 -15.44
N SER A 62 -21.39 -44.73 -16.44
CA SER A 62 -19.93 -44.83 -16.31
C SER A 62 -19.35 -43.44 -16.05
N MET A 63 -18.23 -43.36 -15.32
CA MET A 63 -17.47 -42.11 -15.11
C MET A 63 -17.21 -41.38 -16.44
N ASP A 64 -16.89 -42.11 -17.51
CA ASP A 64 -16.69 -41.55 -18.85
C ASP A 64 -17.96 -40.89 -19.44
N THR A 65 -19.14 -41.43 -19.12
CA THR A 65 -20.43 -40.88 -19.57
C THR A 65 -20.79 -39.61 -18.80
N LEU A 66 -20.52 -39.59 -17.49
CA LEU A 66 -20.75 -38.41 -16.65
C LEU A 66 -19.85 -37.24 -17.11
N LEU A 67 -18.55 -37.51 -17.27
CA LEU A 67 -17.58 -36.52 -17.73
C LEU A 67 -17.90 -36.01 -19.15
N LYS A 68 -18.22 -36.89 -20.11
CA LYS A 68 -18.64 -36.47 -21.48
C LYS A 68 -19.91 -35.61 -21.50
N LYS A 69 -20.78 -35.73 -20.50
CA LYS A 69 -22.00 -34.92 -20.34
C LYS A 69 -21.78 -33.67 -19.47
N ASN A 70 -20.57 -33.42 -18.98
CA ASN A 70 -20.25 -32.37 -18.00
C ASN A 70 -21.05 -32.49 -16.68
N LEU A 71 -21.49 -33.71 -16.31
CA LEU A 71 -22.19 -34.02 -15.07
C LEU A 71 -21.18 -34.19 -13.93
N PHE A 72 -20.45 -33.12 -13.62
CA PHE A 72 -19.35 -33.14 -12.67
C PHE A 72 -19.78 -33.40 -11.23
N GLU A 73 -20.99 -32.97 -10.86
CA GLU A 73 -21.54 -33.21 -9.53
C GLU A 73 -21.73 -34.71 -9.27
N ASP A 74 -22.42 -35.40 -10.19
CA ASP A 74 -22.58 -36.85 -10.15
C ASP A 74 -21.22 -37.56 -10.21
N ALA A 75 -20.28 -37.07 -11.04
CA ALA A 75 -18.93 -37.64 -11.14
C ALA A 75 -18.15 -37.53 -9.80
N LEU A 76 -18.28 -36.42 -9.07
CA LEU A 76 -17.64 -36.26 -7.77
C LEU A 76 -18.29 -37.14 -6.69
N VAL A 77 -19.62 -37.31 -6.71
CA VAL A 77 -20.32 -38.28 -5.84
C VAL A 77 -19.81 -39.71 -6.10
N HIS A 78 -19.79 -40.15 -7.36
CA HIS A 78 -19.25 -41.45 -7.75
C HIS A 78 -17.77 -41.64 -7.36
N TYR A 79 -16.97 -40.56 -7.33
CA TYR A 79 -15.59 -40.58 -6.83
C TYR A 79 -15.49 -40.72 -5.30
N GLN A 80 -16.39 -40.08 -4.55
CA GLN A 80 -16.43 -40.17 -3.08
C GLN A 80 -16.91 -41.54 -2.61
N GLU A 81 -17.89 -42.14 -3.30
CA GLU A 81 -18.44 -43.47 -2.99
C GLU A 81 -17.56 -44.63 -3.50
N ALA A 82 -16.54 -44.35 -4.32
CA ALA A 82 -15.66 -45.36 -4.88
C ALA A 82 -14.79 -46.05 -3.82
N ASN A 83 -14.65 -47.37 -3.96
CA ASN A 83 -13.71 -48.15 -3.16
C ASN A 83 -12.23 -47.80 -3.48
N THR A 84 -11.31 -48.29 -2.64
CA THR A 84 -9.87 -48.03 -2.74
C THR A 84 -9.23 -48.46 -4.06
N THR A 85 -9.85 -49.35 -4.84
CA THR A 85 -9.38 -49.79 -6.16
C THR A 85 -9.86 -48.85 -7.28
N LEU A 86 -11.11 -48.36 -7.21
CA LEU A 86 -11.71 -47.51 -8.24
C LEU A 86 -11.40 -46.02 -8.05
N GLN A 87 -11.25 -45.56 -6.81
CA GLN A 87 -11.04 -44.15 -6.50
C GLN A 87 -9.80 -43.53 -7.19
N PRO A 88 -8.63 -44.21 -7.29
CA PRO A 88 -7.48 -43.68 -8.04
C PRO A 88 -7.73 -43.60 -9.56
N LEU A 89 -8.46 -44.56 -10.13
CA LEU A 89 -8.85 -44.54 -11.54
C LEU A 89 -9.82 -43.39 -11.84
N TYR A 90 -10.79 -43.18 -10.97
CA TYR A 90 -11.74 -42.07 -11.08
C TYR A 90 -11.07 -40.71 -10.91
N TYR A 91 -10.15 -40.57 -9.95
CA TYR A 91 -9.30 -39.38 -9.82
C TYR A 91 -8.58 -39.06 -11.14
N SER A 92 -7.90 -40.06 -11.72
CA SER A 92 -7.16 -39.89 -12.98
C SER A 92 -8.06 -39.41 -14.12
N LYS A 93 -9.23 -40.05 -14.31
CA LYS A 93 -10.20 -39.67 -15.35
C LYS A 93 -10.77 -38.27 -15.17
N ILE A 94 -11.12 -37.89 -13.94
CA ILE A 94 -11.63 -36.54 -13.63
C ILE A 94 -10.53 -35.51 -13.89
N LEU A 95 -9.30 -35.77 -13.46
CA LEU A 95 -8.16 -34.88 -13.64
C LEU A 95 -7.79 -34.70 -15.13
N GLU A 96 -7.75 -35.78 -15.91
CA GLU A 96 -7.51 -35.75 -17.37
C GLU A 96 -8.57 -34.91 -18.09
N HIS A 97 -9.85 -35.13 -17.76
CA HIS A 97 -10.94 -34.35 -18.32
C HIS A 97 -10.85 -32.87 -17.91
N LEU A 98 -10.60 -32.54 -16.64
CA LEU A 98 -10.46 -31.15 -16.20
C LEU A 98 -9.23 -30.45 -16.83
N SER A 99 -8.16 -31.21 -17.09
CA SER A 99 -6.95 -30.74 -17.77
C SER A 99 -7.16 -30.39 -19.25
N THR A 100 -8.30 -30.75 -19.84
CA THR A 100 -8.72 -30.29 -21.18
C THR A 100 -9.87 -29.29 -21.08
N PHE A 101 -10.89 -29.59 -20.28
CA PHE A 101 -12.09 -28.75 -20.08
C PHE A 101 -11.81 -27.30 -19.64
N TYR A 102 -10.72 -27.05 -18.90
CA TYR A 102 -10.34 -25.67 -18.51
C TYR A 102 -9.92 -24.80 -19.70
N LEU A 103 -9.53 -25.38 -20.85
CA LEU A 103 -9.19 -24.62 -22.05
C LEU A 103 -10.46 -24.05 -22.71
N ASP A 104 -11.52 -24.85 -22.76
CA ASP A 104 -12.79 -24.55 -23.44
C ASP A 104 -13.80 -23.80 -22.55
N SER A 105 -13.79 -24.08 -21.24
CA SER A 105 -14.76 -23.53 -20.28
C SER A 105 -14.09 -23.16 -18.94
N PRO A 106 -13.10 -22.26 -18.94
CA PRO A 106 -12.24 -21.99 -17.78
C PRO A 106 -12.98 -21.58 -16.51
N HIS A 107 -14.05 -20.76 -16.60
CA HIS A 107 -14.84 -20.38 -15.42
C HIS A 107 -15.65 -21.53 -14.83
N LYS A 108 -16.15 -22.46 -15.66
CA LYS A 108 -16.86 -23.67 -15.17
C LYS A 108 -15.86 -24.67 -14.58
N ALA A 109 -14.73 -24.85 -15.25
CA ALA A 109 -13.64 -25.69 -14.75
C ALA A 109 -13.16 -25.21 -13.38
N ALA A 110 -12.98 -23.90 -13.17
CA ALA A 110 -12.59 -23.34 -11.87
C ALA A 110 -13.52 -23.81 -10.74
N ILE A 111 -14.84 -23.71 -10.91
CA ILE A 111 -15.84 -24.13 -9.92
C ILE A 111 -15.72 -25.63 -9.60
N VAL A 112 -15.55 -26.47 -10.63
CA VAL A 112 -15.42 -27.93 -10.45
C VAL A 112 -14.09 -28.29 -9.78
N ILE A 113 -12.98 -27.65 -10.17
CA ILE A 113 -11.67 -27.88 -9.57
C ILE A 113 -11.65 -27.39 -8.11
N GLU A 114 -12.24 -26.24 -7.79
CA GLU A 114 -12.43 -25.76 -6.41
C GLU A 114 -13.18 -26.79 -5.57
N LYS A 115 -14.27 -27.36 -6.10
CA LYS A 115 -15.02 -28.41 -5.42
C LYS A 115 -14.19 -29.67 -5.24
N PHE A 116 -13.44 -30.10 -6.25
CA PHE A 116 -12.61 -31.30 -6.17
C PHE A 116 -11.44 -31.13 -5.18
N GLN A 117 -10.82 -29.93 -5.15
CA GLN A 117 -9.80 -29.57 -4.16
C GLN A 117 -10.35 -29.66 -2.72
N SER A 118 -11.62 -29.26 -2.48
CA SER A 118 -12.23 -29.38 -1.15
C SER A 118 -12.32 -30.83 -0.65
N LEU A 119 -12.39 -31.80 -1.56
CA LEU A 119 -12.36 -33.24 -1.26
C LEU A 119 -10.94 -33.78 -1.08
N ARG A 120 -9.92 -33.07 -1.58
CA ARG A 120 -8.50 -33.43 -1.49
C ARG A 120 -7.63 -32.19 -1.21
N PRO A 121 -7.69 -31.58 0.00
CA PRO A 121 -7.09 -30.26 0.22
C PRO A 121 -5.57 -30.18 -0.03
N GLN A 122 -4.85 -31.28 0.18
CA GLN A 122 -3.39 -31.39 0.00
C GLN A 122 -2.97 -31.87 -1.40
N ASP A 123 -3.88 -31.91 -2.38
CA ASP A 123 -3.58 -32.38 -3.73
C ASP A 123 -2.87 -31.30 -4.55
N THR A 124 -1.55 -31.42 -4.66
CA THR A 124 -0.69 -30.46 -5.37
C THR A 124 -0.97 -30.41 -6.88
N THR A 125 -1.45 -31.50 -7.47
CA THR A 125 -1.79 -31.57 -8.89
C THR A 125 -3.06 -30.78 -9.20
N LEU A 126 -4.09 -30.93 -8.36
CA LEU A 126 -5.29 -30.09 -8.44
C LEU A 126 -4.97 -28.62 -8.15
N THR A 127 -4.12 -28.30 -7.17
CA THR A 127 -3.63 -26.94 -6.91
C THR A 127 -2.94 -26.32 -8.13
N ALA A 128 -2.08 -27.08 -8.81
CA ALA A 128 -1.40 -26.62 -10.02
C ALA A 128 -2.35 -26.41 -11.21
N LEU A 129 -3.37 -27.26 -11.37
CA LEU A 129 -4.42 -27.08 -12.38
C LEU A 129 -5.32 -25.89 -12.06
N LEU A 130 -5.65 -25.68 -10.79
CA LEU A 130 -6.45 -24.55 -10.32
C LEU A 130 -5.73 -23.22 -10.54
N LEU A 131 -4.43 -23.15 -10.27
CA LEU A 131 -3.58 -21.99 -10.59
C LEU A 131 -3.63 -21.63 -12.08
N LYS A 132 -3.39 -22.61 -12.97
CA LYS A 132 -3.50 -22.42 -14.44
C LYS A 132 -4.89 -21.94 -14.85
N THR A 133 -5.94 -22.44 -14.20
CA THR A 133 -7.32 -22.06 -14.47
C THR A 133 -7.63 -20.63 -13.98
N TYR A 134 -7.09 -20.22 -12.83
CA TYR A 134 -7.19 -18.83 -12.37
C TYR A 134 -6.40 -17.86 -13.24
N GLU A 135 -5.24 -18.25 -13.77
CA GLU A 135 -4.52 -17.45 -14.77
C GLU A 135 -5.34 -17.28 -16.05
N LYS A 136 -5.96 -18.36 -16.55
CA LYS A 136 -6.81 -18.36 -17.76
C LYS A 136 -8.12 -17.56 -17.60
N THR A 137 -8.70 -17.54 -16.40
CA THR A 137 -9.88 -16.73 -16.05
C THR A 137 -9.54 -15.32 -15.57
N GLU A 138 -8.25 -14.99 -15.48
CA GLU A 138 -7.73 -13.75 -14.87
C GLU A 138 -8.24 -13.49 -13.44
N THR A 139 -8.45 -14.56 -12.66
CA THR A 139 -8.90 -14.54 -11.26
C THR A 139 -7.68 -14.41 -10.34
N TYR A 140 -6.86 -13.37 -10.58
CA TYR A 140 -5.55 -13.22 -9.93
C TYR A 140 -5.62 -13.10 -8.40
N SER A 141 -6.74 -12.60 -7.86
CA SER A 141 -7.01 -12.54 -6.42
C SER A 141 -7.01 -13.92 -5.73
N LYS A 142 -7.38 -14.98 -6.45
CA LYS A 142 -7.27 -16.38 -5.98
C LYS A 142 -5.98 -17.06 -6.42
N ALA A 143 -5.39 -16.64 -7.54
CA ALA A 143 -4.14 -17.21 -8.07
C ALA A 143 -2.91 -16.85 -7.21
N ILE A 144 -2.81 -15.59 -6.78
CA ILE A 144 -1.66 -15.08 -6.01
C ILE A 144 -1.48 -15.82 -4.66
N PRO A 145 -2.52 -16.01 -3.82
CA PRO A 145 -2.39 -16.81 -2.60
C PRO A 145 -1.87 -18.24 -2.81
N ILE A 146 -2.20 -18.89 -3.93
CA ILE A 146 -1.67 -20.22 -4.25
C ILE A 146 -0.16 -20.18 -4.53
N LEU A 147 0.33 -19.17 -5.25
CA LEU A 147 1.77 -18.98 -5.46
C LEU A 147 2.50 -18.71 -4.14
N LEU A 148 1.94 -17.87 -3.27
CA LEU A 148 2.52 -17.57 -1.96
C LEU A 148 2.66 -18.84 -1.11
N GLN A 149 1.62 -19.68 -1.06
CA GLN A 149 1.68 -20.98 -0.38
C GLN A 149 2.72 -21.93 -1.00
N GLN A 150 2.91 -21.92 -2.32
CA GLN A 150 3.95 -22.72 -2.98
C GLN A 150 5.36 -22.24 -2.60
N MET A 151 5.57 -20.95 -2.39
CA MET A 151 6.86 -20.38 -1.98
C MET A 151 7.27 -20.77 -0.55
N GLU A 152 6.32 -21.05 0.35
CA GLU A 152 6.59 -21.48 1.73
C GLU A 152 7.35 -22.82 1.84
N HIS A 153 7.33 -23.62 0.76
CA HIS A 153 7.95 -24.96 0.72
C HIS A 153 8.91 -25.13 -0.46
N ALA A 154 9.20 -24.05 -1.19
CA ALA A 154 10.06 -24.07 -2.38
C ALA A 154 11.55 -24.12 -2.02
N SER A 155 12.34 -24.81 -2.84
CA SER A 155 13.80 -24.70 -2.83
C SER A 155 14.27 -23.34 -3.35
N ALA A 156 15.53 -22.98 -3.09
CA ALA A 156 16.12 -21.73 -3.55
C ALA A 156 16.08 -21.55 -5.09
N GLU A 157 16.15 -22.64 -5.85
CA GLU A 157 16.06 -22.64 -7.31
C GLU A 157 14.62 -22.42 -7.81
N GLU A 158 13.63 -22.98 -7.10
CA GLU A 158 12.21 -22.79 -7.40
C GLU A 158 11.70 -21.40 -7.00
N LEU A 159 12.26 -20.80 -5.94
CA LEU A 159 11.88 -19.47 -5.47
C LEU A 159 12.03 -18.40 -6.55
N ASP A 160 13.15 -18.33 -7.28
CA ASP A 160 13.35 -17.37 -8.37
C ASP A 160 12.27 -17.47 -9.46
N VAL A 161 11.86 -18.69 -9.80
CA VAL A 161 10.81 -18.95 -10.81
C VAL A 161 9.43 -18.53 -10.28
N LEU A 162 9.11 -18.86 -9.03
CA LEU A 162 7.85 -18.50 -8.38
C LEU A 162 7.74 -16.98 -8.16
N GLU A 163 8.83 -16.33 -7.77
CA GLU A 163 8.95 -14.89 -7.59
C GLU A 163 8.68 -14.11 -8.89
N LYS A 164 9.32 -14.52 -9.99
CA LYS A 164 9.06 -13.93 -11.32
C LYS A 164 7.59 -14.09 -11.73
N LYS A 165 6.99 -15.25 -11.44
CA LYS A 165 5.58 -15.52 -11.72
C LYS A 165 4.64 -14.72 -10.83
N LEU A 166 4.95 -14.56 -9.54
CA LEU A 166 4.22 -13.72 -8.59
C LEU A 166 4.19 -12.28 -9.09
N LEU A 167 5.34 -11.70 -9.44
CA LEU A 167 5.47 -10.35 -9.97
C LEU A 167 4.62 -10.15 -11.23
N GLN A 168 4.62 -11.13 -12.15
CA GLN A 168 3.79 -11.13 -13.35
C GLN A 168 2.29 -11.11 -13.03
N LEU A 169 1.80 -11.97 -12.12
CA LEU A 169 0.38 -12.01 -11.76
C LEU A 169 -0.05 -10.77 -10.97
N SER A 170 0.78 -10.29 -10.04
CA SER A 170 0.56 -9.05 -9.30
C SER A 170 0.46 -7.85 -10.23
N THR A 171 1.35 -7.72 -11.22
CA THR A 171 1.29 -6.65 -12.23
C THR A 171 -0.02 -6.68 -13.02
N ARG A 172 -0.46 -7.86 -13.49
CA ARG A 172 -1.73 -8.01 -14.22
C ARG A 172 -2.93 -7.68 -13.34
N TYR A 173 -2.90 -8.08 -12.07
CA TYR A 173 -3.97 -7.78 -11.12
C TYR A 173 -4.06 -6.28 -10.79
N ILE A 174 -2.92 -5.62 -10.57
CA ILE A 174 -2.83 -4.18 -10.36
C ILE A 174 -3.45 -3.43 -11.55
N ASN A 175 -3.08 -3.79 -12.79
CA ASN A 175 -3.63 -3.17 -13.99
C ASN A 175 -5.15 -3.38 -14.09
N LYS A 176 -5.64 -4.60 -13.86
CA LYS A 176 -7.07 -4.92 -13.86
C LYS A 176 -7.87 -4.12 -12.81
N LEU A 177 -7.29 -3.89 -11.63
CA LEU A 177 -7.90 -3.05 -10.59
C LEU A 177 -7.85 -1.54 -10.94
N LYS A 178 -6.78 -1.06 -11.58
CA LYS A 178 -6.69 0.32 -12.10
C LYS A 178 -7.72 0.57 -13.20
N GLU A 179 -7.82 -0.31 -14.19
CA GLU A 179 -8.76 -0.23 -15.32
C GLU A 179 -10.22 -0.25 -14.86
N SER A 180 -10.56 -1.13 -13.91
CA SER A 180 -11.89 -1.20 -13.29
C SER A 180 -12.14 -0.11 -12.23
N LYS A 181 -11.18 0.80 -11.99
CA LYS A 181 -11.22 1.87 -10.98
C LYS A 181 -11.48 1.39 -9.55
N ASN A 182 -11.15 0.14 -9.25
CA ASN A 182 -11.38 -0.48 -7.95
C ASN A 182 -10.20 -0.18 -7.00
N PHE A 183 -10.08 1.11 -6.67
CA PHE A 183 -8.91 1.70 -6.01
C PHE A 183 -8.75 1.31 -4.54
N ASP A 184 -9.85 0.96 -3.85
CA ASP A 184 -9.81 0.46 -2.47
C ASP A 184 -9.26 -0.97 -2.43
N GLN A 185 -9.73 -1.85 -3.32
CA GLN A 185 -9.20 -3.21 -3.46
C GLN A 185 -7.74 -3.20 -3.90
N LEU A 186 -7.33 -2.26 -4.77
CA LEU A 186 -5.93 -2.05 -5.13
C LEU A 186 -5.08 -1.64 -3.91
N SER A 187 -5.53 -0.64 -3.15
CA SER A 187 -4.80 -0.16 -1.96
C SER A 187 -4.66 -1.26 -0.91
N ASN A 188 -5.72 -2.02 -0.66
CA ASN A 188 -5.73 -3.12 0.31
C ASN A 188 -4.86 -4.31 -0.15
N PHE A 189 -4.89 -4.65 -1.44
CA PHE A 189 -4.02 -5.67 -2.00
C PHE A 189 -2.54 -5.30 -1.82
N LEU A 190 -2.14 -4.08 -2.25
CA LEU A 190 -0.76 -3.62 -2.18
C LEU A 190 -0.24 -3.57 -0.73
N LYS A 191 -1.02 -2.99 0.20
CA LYS A 191 -0.67 -2.98 1.64
C LYS A 191 -0.42 -4.39 2.17
N LYS A 192 -1.32 -5.34 1.88
CA LYS A 192 -1.17 -6.73 2.32
C LYS A 192 0.11 -7.39 1.77
N GLN A 193 0.53 -7.07 0.54
CA GLN A 193 1.80 -7.60 0.02
C GLN A 193 3.03 -6.98 0.70
N ILE A 194 2.98 -5.67 1.01
CA ILE A 194 4.03 -4.97 1.77
C ILE A 194 4.15 -5.54 3.19
N GLU A 195 3.02 -5.78 3.87
CA GLU A 195 2.96 -6.39 5.22
C GLU A 195 3.56 -7.81 5.27
N LEU A 196 3.48 -8.56 4.16
CA LEU A 196 4.13 -9.88 4.02
C LEU A 196 5.63 -9.78 3.73
N GLY A 197 6.16 -8.59 3.40
CA GLY A 197 7.58 -8.35 3.11
C GLY A 197 8.08 -8.87 1.76
N ILE A 198 7.22 -9.55 0.99
CA ILE A 198 7.60 -10.23 -0.26
C ILE A 198 7.79 -9.20 -1.36
N GLN A 199 9.01 -9.10 -1.91
CA GLN A 199 9.40 -8.14 -2.97
C GLN A 199 8.92 -6.70 -2.71
N SER A 200 9.06 -6.26 -1.45
CA SER A 200 8.50 -5.00 -0.94
C SER A 200 8.70 -3.76 -1.85
N PRO A 201 9.89 -3.50 -2.47
CA PRO A 201 10.09 -2.32 -3.29
C PRO A 201 9.13 -2.17 -4.47
N PHE A 202 8.72 -3.28 -5.10
CA PHE A 202 7.71 -3.26 -6.17
C PHE A 202 6.35 -2.78 -5.66
N TYR A 203 5.88 -3.34 -4.54
CA TYR A 203 4.57 -3.02 -3.98
C TYR A 203 4.54 -1.62 -3.34
N ILE A 204 5.63 -1.21 -2.67
CA ILE A 204 5.80 0.16 -2.14
C ILE A 204 5.76 1.17 -3.29
N TYR A 205 6.49 0.94 -4.38
CA TYR A 205 6.49 1.85 -5.53
C TYR A 205 5.11 1.90 -6.20
N ALA A 206 4.45 0.75 -6.43
CA ALA A 206 3.11 0.70 -7.02
C ALA A 206 2.04 1.40 -6.15
N LEU A 207 2.12 1.27 -4.83
CA LEU A 207 1.24 1.97 -3.89
C LEU A 207 1.52 3.48 -3.86
N SER A 208 2.79 3.86 -3.95
CA SER A 208 3.21 5.26 -4.05
C SER A 208 2.67 5.91 -5.32
N GLU A 209 2.80 5.27 -6.49
CA GLU A 209 2.19 5.76 -7.73
C GLU A 209 0.67 5.93 -7.61
N HIS A 210 -0.02 4.95 -7.02
CA HIS A 210 -1.46 5.01 -6.78
C HIS A 210 -1.87 6.16 -5.85
N TYR A 211 -1.08 6.43 -4.81
CA TYR A 211 -1.29 7.59 -3.95
C TYR A 211 -1.02 8.93 -4.68
N VAL A 212 -0.04 8.99 -5.60
CA VAL A 212 0.17 10.18 -6.46
C VAL A 212 -1.01 10.40 -7.40
N GLU A 213 -1.59 9.34 -7.98
CA GLU A 213 -2.82 9.41 -8.78
C GLU A 213 -4.00 9.96 -7.96
N GLN A 214 -4.08 9.62 -6.67
CA GLN A 214 -5.07 10.14 -5.71
C GLN A 214 -4.71 11.50 -5.07
N LYS A 215 -3.59 12.14 -5.44
CA LYS A 215 -3.04 13.36 -4.82
C LYS A 215 -2.67 13.24 -3.33
N LYS A 216 -2.52 12.01 -2.83
CA LYS A 216 -2.05 11.67 -1.47
C LYS A 216 -0.52 11.76 -1.39
N TYR A 217 -0.01 12.96 -1.61
CA TYR A 217 1.42 13.21 -1.81
C TYR A 217 2.27 12.98 -0.56
N HIS A 218 1.72 13.20 0.63
CA HIS A 218 2.44 12.98 1.88
C HIS A 218 2.67 11.47 2.11
N GLU A 219 1.61 10.68 1.94
CA GLU A 219 1.63 9.23 2.06
C GLU A 219 2.53 8.60 0.98
N ALA A 220 2.47 9.09 -0.26
CA ALA A 220 3.39 8.67 -1.33
C ALA A 220 4.86 8.97 -0.97
N LYS A 221 5.17 10.17 -0.47
CA LYS A 221 6.54 10.52 -0.05
C LYS A 221 7.03 9.67 1.12
N SER A 222 6.16 9.38 2.09
CA SER A 222 6.51 8.53 3.24
C SER A 222 6.92 7.14 2.79
N LEU A 223 6.14 6.51 1.90
CA LEU A 223 6.45 5.20 1.34
C LEU A 223 7.71 5.22 0.47
N LEU A 224 7.88 6.23 -0.39
CA LEU A 224 9.05 6.32 -1.27
C LEU A 224 10.37 6.44 -0.51
N LYS A 225 10.35 6.97 0.72
CA LYS A 225 11.54 7.03 1.60
C LYS A 225 12.04 5.64 2.00
N GLU A 226 11.16 4.65 2.15
CA GLU A 226 11.53 3.28 2.52
C GLU A 226 12.36 2.58 1.44
N ILE A 227 12.31 3.09 0.19
CA ILE A 227 12.96 2.51 -0.99
C ILE A 227 13.85 3.52 -1.74
N GLU A 228 14.21 4.64 -1.11
CA GLU A 228 14.90 5.75 -1.79
C GLU A 228 16.32 5.41 -2.27
N PHE A 229 16.95 4.40 -1.65
CA PHE A 229 18.28 3.88 -1.99
C PHE A 229 18.24 2.46 -2.59
N ASP A 230 17.06 1.94 -2.94
CA ASP A 230 16.94 0.65 -3.61
C ASP A 230 17.51 0.71 -5.03
N TYR A 231 18.40 -0.22 -5.39
CA TYR A 231 19.15 -0.19 -6.65
C TYR A 231 18.25 -0.23 -7.90
N ASP A 232 17.15 -1.00 -7.88
CA ASP A 232 16.24 -1.17 -9.01
C ASP A 232 15.15 -0.08 -9.08
N TYR A 233 14.99 0.69 -8.00
CA TYR A 233 13.95 1.69 -7.85
C TYR A 233 14.45 3.13 -7.70
N GLU A 234 15.71 3.40 -7.35
CA GLU A 234 16.28 4.74 -7.11
C GLU A 234 15.85 5.78 -8.18
N GLN A 235 16.04 5.44 -9.46
CA GLN A 235 15.71 6.33 -10.58
C GLN A 235 14.20 6.53 -10.76
N LYS A 236 13.39 5.49 -10.47
CA LYS A 236 11.91 5.57 -10.48
C LYS A 236 11.42 6.46 -9.33
N VAL A 237 11.99 6.28 -8.13
CA VAL A 237 11.71 7.07 -6.93
C VAL A 237 12.04 8.53 -7.16
N LYS A 238 13.26 8.86 -7.62
CA LYS A 238 13.67 10.24 -7.96
C LYS A 238 12.71 10.89 -8.96
N LYS A 239 12.34 10.17 -10.03
CA LYS A 239 11.37 10.64 -11.03
C LYS A 239 9.97 10.89 -10.43
N LEU A 240 9.49 9.99 -9.56
CA LEU A 240 8.17 10.12 -8.94
C LEU A 240 8.13 11.23 -7.89
N LEU A 241 9.19 11.38 -7.07
CA LEU A 241 9.36 12.50 -6.15
C LEU A 241 9.39 13.84 -6.90
N SER A 242 10.13 13.94 -8.00
CA SER A 242 10.13 15.13 -8.87
C SER A 242 8.74 15.41 -9.47
N LYS A 243 7.99 14.39 -9.88
CA LYS A 243 6.58 14.54 -10.32
C LYS A 243 5.70 15.09 -9.20
N ILE A 244 5.79 14.54 -7.99
CA ILE A 244 5.05 15.02 -6.82
C ILE A 244 5.40 16.48 -6.53
N ASP A 245 6.68 16.83 -6.56
CA ASP A 245 7.15 18.20 -6.28
C ASP A 245 6.67 19.19 -7.33
N ASN A 246 6.70 18.81 -8.61
CA ASN A 246 6.15 19.61 -9.71
C ASN A 246 4.62 19.72 -9.65
N GLN A 247 3.91 18.71 -9.15
CA GLN A 247 2.46 18.80 -8.91
C GLN A 247 2.16 19.72 -7.72
N ASN A 248 2.91 19.63 -6.62
CA ASN A 248 2.77 20.56 -5.50
C ASN A 248 3.11 22.01 -5.88
N LEU A 249 4.04 22.25 -6.81
CA LEU A 249 4.32 23.58 -7.39
C LEU A 249 3.20 24.09 -8.32
N LYS A 250 2.33 23.21 -8.84
CA LYS A 250 1.20 23.57 -9.72
C LYS A 250 -0.14 23.67 -8.99
N GLU A 251 -0.35 22.84 -7.97
CA GLU A 251 -1.57 22.82 -7.16
C GLU A 251 -1.45 23.72 -5.93
N GLY A 252 -0.25 23.82 -5.37
CA GLY A 252 0.15 24.94 -4.54
C GLY A 252 0.33 26.16 -5.42
N HIS A 253 -0.71 27.00 -5.50
CA HIS A 253 -0.57 28.38 -5.97
C HIS A 253 0.29 29.17 -4.97
N TYR A 254 1.60 28.94 -5.00
CA TYR A 254 2.61 29.74 -4.31
C TYR A 254 2.49 31.16 -4.84
N THR A 255 1.82 32.00 -4.06
CA THR A 255 1.46 33.39 -4.40
C THR A 255 2.70 34.26 -4.50
N TYR A 256 3.76 33.91 -3.75
CA TYR A 256 5.01 34.64 -3.73
C TYR A 256 6.18 33.69 -4.00
N GLN A 257 7.13 34.16 -4.79
CA GLN A 257 8.42 33.51 -5.03
C GLN A 257 9.49 34.53 -4.68
N LEU A 258 10.22 34.27 -3.60
CA LEU A 258 11.29 35.15 -3.13
C LEU A 258 12.64 34.56 -3.57
N PRO A 259 13.49 35.32 -4.28
CA PRO A 259 14.83 34.86 -4.59
C PRO A 259 15.65 34.72 -3.31
N LEU A 260 16.53 33.72 -3.28
CA LEU A 260 17.46 33.46 -2.19
C LEU A 260 18.89 33.60 -2.69
N SER A 261 19.73 34.25 -1.90
CA SER A 261 21.18 34.25 -2.11
C SER A 261 21.82 33.11 -1.31
N LYS A 262 22.90 32.52 -1.83
CA LYS A 262 23.67 31.48 -1.11
C LYS A 262 24.76 32.10 -0.25
N LEU A 263 24.92 31.58 0.96
CA LEU A 263 25.99 31.89 1.89
C LEU A 263 26.56 30.56 2.42
N GLY A 264 27.62 30.07 1.76
CA GLY A 264 28.09 28.69 1.95
C GLY A 264 26.98 27.69 1.63
N GLU A 265 26.72 26.77 2.57
CA GLU A 265 25.65 25.77 2.48
C GLU A 265 24.26 26.30 2.91
N HIS A 266 24.17 27.58 3.29
CA HIS A 266 22.93 28.21 3.75
C HIS A 266 22.36 29.18 2.72
N TYR A 267 21.10 29.57 2.93
CA TYR A 267 20.42 30.60 2.14
C TYR A 267 20.15 31.83 3.00
N ILE A 268 20.25 33.00 2.39
CA ILE A 268 19.88 34.29 2.97
C ILE A 268 18.77 34.96 2.16
N LEU A 269 17.97 35.77 2.82
CA LEU A 269 16.85 36.53 2.25
C LEU A 269 16.90 37.98 2.71
N GLU A 270 16.70 38.90 1.77
CA GLU A 270 16.53 40.33 2.06
C GLU A 270 15.15 40.60 2.65
N VAL A 271 15.14 41.36 3.75
CA VAL A 271 13.93 41.77 4.47
C VAL A 271 14.03 43.25 4.85
N ASN A 272 12.90 43.86 5.19
CA ASN A 272 12.84 45.18 5.80
C ASN A 272 12.12 45.08 7.14
N VAL A 273 12.74 45.62 8.19
CA VAL A 273 12.14 45.80 9.51
C VAL A 273 11.79 47.27 9.66
N ASN A 274 10.50 47.59 9.65
CA ASN A 274 9.93 48.91 9.40
C ASN A 274 10.43 49.51 8.06
N GLU A 275 11.57 50.19 8.08
CA GLU A 275 12.26 50.82 6.94
C GLU A 275 13.77 50.47 6.90
N THR A 276 14.25 49.64 7.83
CA THR A 276 15.65 49.21 7.87
C THR A 276 15.82 47.93 7.04
N PRO A 277 16.59 47.95 5.93
CA PRO A 277 16.90 46.76 5.16
C PRO A 277 17.90 45.89 5.91
N LEU A 278 17.67 44.57 5.91
CA LEU A 278 18.46 43.57 6.62
C LEU A 278 18.55 42.29 5.79
N THR A 279 19.62 41.53 5.96
CA THR A 279 19.84 40.24 5.29
C THR A 279 19.82 39.13 6.33
N LEU A 280 18.86 38.22 6.27
CA LEU A 280 18.67 37.17 7.28
C LEU A 280 18.93 35.77 6.72
N LEU A 281 19.65 34.93 7.46
CA LEU A 281 19.86 33.52 7.15
C LEU A 281 18.61 32.71 7.48
N LEU A 282 18.21 31.81 6.57
CA LEU A 282 17.03 30.96 6.74
C LEU A 282 17.31 29.85 7.77
N ASP A 283 16.73 29.96 8.97
CA ASP A 283 16.87 28.96 10.03
C ASP A 283 15.50 28.38 10.44
N THR A 284 15.20 27.18 9.95
CA THR A 284 13.99 26.44 10.35
C THR A 284 14.07 25.79 11.73
N GLY A 285 15.25 25.78 12.37
CA GLY A 285 15.45 25.37 13.76
C GLY A 285 15.12 26.49 14.76
N ALA A 286 15.37 27.75 14.40
CA ALA A 286 15.00 28.90 15.22
C ALA A 286 13.48 29.04 15.36
N THR A 287 12.98 29.10 16.60
CA THR A 287 11.53 29.31 16.86
C THR A 287 11.09 30.76 16.59
N LEU A 288 11.99 31.72 16.83
CA LEU A 288 11.77 33.15 16.63
C LEU A 288 12.86 33.72 15.71
N THR A 289 12.49 34.70 14.89
CA THR A 289 13.44 35.51 14.12
C THR A 289 14.30 36.33 15.08
N MET A 290 15.62 36.21 14.94
CA MET A 290 16.63 36.89 15.75
C MET A 290 17.44 37.82 14.88
N ILE A 291 17.72 39.03 15.36
CA ILE A 291 18.46 40.07 14.64
C ILE A 291 19.48 40.68 15.60
N ASN A 292 20.65 41.03 15.06
CA ASN A 292 21.72 41.64 15.84
C ASN A 292 21.28 43.02 16.37
N GLU A 293 21.59 43.31 17.63
CA GLU A 293 21.04 44.50 18.31
C GLU A 293 21.56 45.83 17.73
N ASP A 294 22.76 45.85 17.15
CA ASP A 294 23.36 47.01 16.47
C ASP A 294 22.75 47.29 15.08
N LYS A 295 22.07 46.32 14.48
CA LYS A 295 21.42 46.43 13.16
C LYS A 295 19.95 46.83 13.23
N LEU A 296 19.33 46.65 14.40
CA LEU A 296 17.89 46.82 14.55
C LEU A 296 17.52 48.31 14.71
N PRO A 297 16.45 48.80 14.05
CA PRO A 297 15.91 50.12 14.39
C PRO A 297 15.39 50.16 15.83
N ILE A 298 15.10 51.37 16.32
CA ILE A 298 14.42 51.54 17.61
C ILE A 298 13.01 50.95 17.50
N LEU A 299 12.77 49.85 18.22
CA LEU A 299 11.48 49.15 18.28
C LEU A 299 10.95 49.10 19.71
N PRO A 300 9.62 49.09 19.91
CA PRO A 300 9.01 48.78 21.21
C PRO A 300 9.48 47.44 21.78
N THR A 301 10.05 47.47 22.98
CA THR A 301 10.43 46.26 23.73
C THR A 301 9.21 45.70 24.46
N LEU A 302 8.83 44.46 24.13
CA LEU A 302 7.76 43.71 24.80
C LEU A 302 8.24 43.01 26.07
N ASN A 303 9.49 42.53 26.09
CA ASN A 303 10.13 41.96 27.26
C ASN A 303 11.65 42.19 27.17
N THR A 304 12.26 42.76 28.21
CA THR A 304 13.69 43.08 28.26
C THR A 304 14.58 41.87 28.54
N ASN A 305 14.04 40.82 29.18
CA ASN A 305 14.79 39.63 29.59
C ASN A 305 14.01 38.36 29.20
N ILE A 306 14.32 37.82 28.02
CA ILE A 306 13.95 36.45 27.64
C ILE A 306 15.19 35.57 27.58
N THR A 307 15.11 34.37 28.17
CA THR A 307 16.13 33.32 28.00
C THR A 307 15.79 32.51 26.75
N LEU A 308 16.78 32.27 25.90
CA LEU A 308 16.63 31.47 24.68
C LEU A 308 17.71 30.39 24.63
N SER A 309 17.28 29.14 24.49
CA SER A 309 18.16 28.01 24.22
C SER A 309 18.59 28.04 22.74
N THR A 310 19.88 28.14 22.49
CA THR A 310 20.49 28.12 21.15
C THR A 310 21.46 26.94 21.02
N ALA A 311 21.96 26.66 19.81
CA ALA A 311 23.02 25.67 19.60
C ALA A 311 24.32 26.01 20.36
N GLY A 312 24.56 27.28 20.69
CA GLY A 312 25.69 27.75 21.49
C GLY A 312 25.44 27.78 23.01
N GLY A 313 24.29 27.28 23.49
CA GLY A 313 23.85 27.39 24.87
C GLY A 313 22.74 28.43 25.08
N GLU A 314 22.46 28.77 26.33
CA GLU A 314 21.43 29.75 26.66
C GLU A 314 21.96 31.19 26.54
N ILE A 315 21.18 32.06 25.90
CA ILE A 315 21.45 33.50 25.82
C ILE A 315 20.30 34.29 26.46
N THR A 316 20.62 35.47 27.00
CA THR A 316 19.62 36.48 27.37
C THR A 316 19.42 37.42 26.20
N ALA A 317 18.17 37.72 25.86
CA ALA A 317 17.80 38.58 24.74
C ALA A 317 16.60 39.46 25.09
N GLN A 318 16.32 40.45 24.24
CA GLN A 318 15.13 41.29 24.33
C GLN A 318 14.10 40.86 23.27
N LEU A 319 12.83 40.72 23.66
CA LEU A 319 11.72 40.56 22.72
C LEU A 319 11.21 41.95 22.32
N LYS A 320 11.29 42.29 21.03
CA LYS A 320 10.81 43.54 20.44
C LYS A 320 9.69 43.27 19.42
N GLU A 321 8.87 44.27 19.12
CA GLU A 321 7.82 44.20 18.10
C GLU A 321 8.07 45.23 16.99
N ALA A 322 8.17 44.76 15.75
CA ALA A 322 8.20 45.63 14.58
C ALA A 322 6.78 45.96 14.12
N GLU A 323 6.53 47.22 13.79
CA GLU A 323 5.25 47.63 13.20
C GLU A 323 5.03 46.91 11.87
N ARG A 324 6.11 46.80 11.08
CA ARG A 324 6.18 46.07 9.80
C ARG A 324 7.42 45.18 9.73
N PHE A 325 7.22 43.98 9.21
CA PHE A 325 8.27 43.12 8.66
C PHE A 325 7.88 42.74 7.24
N SER A 326 8.70 43.07 6.24
CA SER A 326 8.38 42.83 4.83
C SER A 326 9.52 42.21 4.03
N THR A 327 9.18 41.44 2.99
CA THR A 327 10.15 40.84 2.06
C THR A 327 9.46 40.54 0.73
N GLY A 328 10.04 41.03 -0.38
CA GLY A 328 9.34 41.12 -1.66
C GLY A 328 7.98 41.82 -1.52
N GLU A 329 6.91 41.15 -1.95
CA GLU A 329 5.52 41.64 -1.86
C GLU A 329 4.82 41.31 -0.52
N ILE A 330 5.49 40.60 0.39
CA ILE A 330 4.90 40.18 1.67
C ILE A 330 5.07 41.28 2.71
N GLU A 331 3.99 41.63 3.41
CA GLU A 331 3.99 42.51 4.58
C GLU A 331 3.32 41.81 5.78
N LEU A 332 4.05 41.67 6.89
CA LEU A 332 3.55 41.21 8.18
C LEU A 332 3.54 42.39 9.16
N LYS A 333 2.43 42.59 9.88
CA LYS A 333 2.29 43.65 10.89
C LYS A 333 2.45 43.10 12.30
N LYS A 334 3.00 43.90 13.21
CA LYS A 334 3.25 43.50 14.62
C LYS A 334 4.10 42.24 14.72
N PHE A 335 5.20 42.22 13.97
CA PHE A 335 6.05 41.05 13.87
C PHE A 335 7.04 41.00 15.05
N LYS A 336 7.08 39.87 15.76
CA LYS A 336 7.93 39.69 16.94
C LYS A 336 9.36 39.34 16.53
N ILE A 337 10.33 40.05 17.08
CA ILE A 337 11.75 39.91 16.80
C ILE A 337 12.52 39.75 18.12
N VAL A 338 13.49 38.85 18.12
CA VAL A 338 14.48 38.74 19.19
C VAL A 338 15.66 39.64 18.84
N SER A 339 16.06 40.51 19.77
CA SER A 339 17.25 41.34 19.69
C SER A 339 18.30 40.77 20.64
N ALA A 340 19.43 40.34 20.08
CA ALA A 340 20.55 39.74 20.83
C ALA A 340 21.87 39.98 20.09
N THR A 341 23.02 39.91 20.78
CA THR A 341 24.33 39.93 20.11
C THR A 341 24.50 38.69 19.23
N TYR A 342 24.58 38.89 17.92
CA TYR A 342 24.86 37.84 16.94
C TYR A 342 26.24 38.10 16.31
N ARG A 343 27.06 37.06 16.17
CA ARG A 343 28.44 37.17 15.64
C ARG A 343 28.59 36.37 14.36
N ASP A 344 27.89 36.82 13.33
CA ASP A 344 28.18 36.50 11.94
C ASP A 344 28.31 37.85 11.20
N GLU A 345 29.36 38.03 10.41
CA GLU A 345 29.58 39.27 9.64
C GLU A 345 28.87 39.23 8.27
N ALA A 346 28.39 38.07 7.84
CA ALA A 346 27.81 37.85 6.53
C ALA A 346 26.26 37.93 6.50
N CYS A 347 25.60 38.01 7.66
CA CYS A 347 24.17 38.29 7.75
C CYS A 347 23.80 38.99 9.07
N ASP A 348 22.71 39.76 9.06
CA ASP A 348 22.26 40.57 10.21
C ASP A 348 21.47 39.75 11.25
N GLY A 349 21.21 38.46 10.99
CA GLY A 349 20.46 37.58 11.88
C GLY A 349 19.87 36.33 11.23
N LEU A 350 18.95 35.69 11.96
CA LEU A 350 18.28 34.44 11.61
C LEU A 350 16.79 34.66 11.38
N LEU A 351 16.27 34.23 10.23
CA LEU A 351 14.84 34.18 9.92
C LEU A 351 14.24 32.89 10.47
N GLY A 352 13.38 33.01 11.48
CA GLY A 352 12.86 31.88 12.25
C GLY A 352 11.46 31.41 11.87
N MET A 353 11.03 30.31 12.51
CA MET A 353 9.73 29.67 12.27
C MET A 353 8.51 30.54 12.62
N ASN A 354 8.64 31.65 13.34
CA ASN A 354 7.56 32.62 13.51
C ASN A 354 7.17 33.34 12.20
N PHE A 355 8.10 33.45 11.24
CA PHE A 355 7.81 33.81 9.85
C PHE A 355 7.26 32.61 9.07
N PHE A 356 8.01 31.50 8.99
CA PHE A 356 7.63 30.36 8.14
C PHE A 356 6.26 29.75 8.50
N LYS A 357 5.87 29.74 9.79
CA LYS A 357 4.57 29.21 10.22
C LYS A 357 3.36 30.02 9.72
N GLN A 358 3.55 31.24 9.20
CA GLN A 358 2.46 32.02 8.57
C GLN A 358 2.07 31.48 7.18
N PHE A 359 2.94 30.70 6.54
CA PHE A 359 2.80 30.27 5.14
C PHE A 359 2.85 28.75 4.99
N ASN A 360 2.32 28.25 3.88
CA ASN A 360 2.83 26.99 3.31
C ASN A 360 4.06 27.36 2.49
N PHE A 361 5.22 26.78 2.81
CA PHE A 361 6.50 27.16 2.22
C PHE A 361 7.25 25.99 1.60
N LYS A 362 8.05 26.26 0.56
CA LYS A 362 9.03 25.32 -0.01
C LYS A 362 10.28 26.07 -0.45
N ILE A 363 11.44 25.62 0.01
CA ILE A 363 12.74 26.06 -0.52
C ILE A 363 13.05 25.18 -1.75
N ASP A 364 13.15 25.81 -2.93
CA ASP A 364 13.68 25.21 -4.15
C ASP A 364 15.18 25.50 -4.20
N GLN A 365 16.00 24.50 -3.85
CA GLN A 365 17.46 24.62 -3.74
C GLN A 365 18.17 24.61 -5.11
N GLU A 366 17.54 24.06 -6.15
CA GLU A 366 18.09 24.09 -7.51
C GLU A 366 17.97 25.50 -8.10
N LYS A 367 16.84 26.17 -7.86
CA LYS A 367 16.58 27.54 -8.35
C LYS A 367 16.99 28.64 -7.38
N SER A 368 17.33 28.30 -6.14
CA SER A 368 17.53 29.25 -5.03
C SER A 368 16.31 30.17 -4.83
N VAL A 369 15.12 29.57 -4.64
CA VAL A 369 13.85 30.29 -4.47
C VAL A 369 13.06 29.78 -3.27
N LEU A 370 12.59 30.70 -2.42
CA LEU A 370 11.60 30.44 -1.38
C LEU A 370 10.19 30.67 -1.94
N ASN A 371 9.45 29.59 -2.14
CA ASN A 371 8.06 29.61 -2.58
C ASN A 371 7.14 29.71 -1.36
N LEU A 372 6.21 30.66 -1.34
CA LEU A 372 5.29 30.92 -0.23
C LEU A 372 3.84 31.04 -0.72
N SER A 373 2.90 30.46 0.01
CA SER A 373 1.46 30.76 -0.10
C SER A 373 0.85 31.01 1.26
N PRO A 374 -0.11 31.95 1.40
CA PRO A 374 -0.89 32.10 2.62
C PRO A 374 -1.56 30.78 3.00
N LYS A 375 -1.59 30.45 4.29
CA LYS A 375 -2.43 29.36 4.76
C LYS A 375 -3.91 29.73 4.57
N LYS A 376 -4.70 28.80 4.05
CA LYS A 376 -6.17 28.93 4.08
C LYS A 376 -6.59 29.02 5.56
N LYS A 377 -7.41 30.03 5.88
CA LYS A 377 -8.07 30.15 7.19
C LYS A 377 -9.20 29.13 7.30
#